data_AF-A0A1Q3DKG0-F1
#
_entry.id   AF-A0A1Q3DKG0-F1
#
_cell.length_a   1.000
_cell.length_b   1.000
_cell.length_c   1.000
_cell.angle_alpha   90.00
_cell.angle_beta   90.00
_cell.angle_gamma   90.00
#
_symmetry.space_group_name_H-M   'P 1'
#
loop_
_entity.id
_entity.type
_entity.pdbx_description
1 polymer ?
#
loop_
_entity_poly.entity_id
_entity_poly.type
_entity_poly.pdbx_seq_one_letter_code
_entity_poly.pdbx_strand_id
1 'polypeptide(L)' 'ASLLILANKQGIKGALTLAKIAKVLNLEAMDITRHWNIVGCSAHTGEGLIEGFDWLVQDI' A
#
# COMPACT_ATOMS: atom_id res chain seq x y z
N ALA A 1 -14.61 4.54 -5.04
CA ALA A 1 -13.31 4.96 -5.60
C ALA A 1 -12.22 4.46 -4.66
N SER A 2 -11.31 3.66 -5.19
CA SER A 2 -10.36 2.86 -4.43
C SER A 2 -9.04 3.58 -4.19
N LEU A 3 -8.38 3.28 -3.07
CA LEU A 3 -7.08 3.85 -2.70
C LEU A 3 -6.02 2.76 -2.56
N LEU A 4 -5.06 2.72 -3.49
CA LEU A 4 -3.88 1.89 -3.36
C LEU A 4 -2.72 2.70 -2.74
N ILE A 5 -2.13 2.18 -1.67
CA ILE A 5 -0.90 2.70 -1.06
C ILE A 5 0.27 1.78 -1.41
N LEU A 6 1.18 2.27 -2.24
CA LEU A 6 2.46 1.61 -2.51
C LEU A 6 3.48 2.03 -1.45
N ALA A 7 3.70 1.18 -0.45
CA ALA A 7 4.70 1.36 0.59
C ALA A 7 6.10 1.08 0.03
N ASN A 8 6.63 2.06 -0.71
CA ASN A 8 7.87 1.92 -1.46
C ASN A 8 9.12 1.86 -0.58
N LYS A 9 10.22 1.34 -1.16
CA LYS A 9 11.56 1.21 -0.57
C LYS A 9 11.65 0.18 0.56
N GLN A 10 10.83 -0.88 0.55
CA GLN A 10 10.89 -1.91 1.61
C GLN A 10 12.22 -2.66 1.71
N GLY A 11 13.07 -2.62 0.67
CA GLY A 11 14.40 -3.23 0.68
C GLY A 11 15.51 -2.42 1.37
N ILE A 12 15.24 -1.23 1.92
CA ILE A 12 16.27 -0.40 2.57
C ILE A 12 16.28 -0.57 4.09
N LYS A 13 17.45 -0.42 4.70
CA LYS A 13 17.56 -0.36 6.17
C LYS A 13 16.75 0.83 6.70
N GLY A 14 15.90 0.57 7.68
CA GLY A 14 15.04 1.58 8.30
C GLY A 14 13.69 1.78 7.60
N ALA A 15 13.33 0.96 6.60
CA ALA A 15 11.98 0.95 6.06
C ALA A 15 10.94 0.71 7.16
N LEU A 16 9.83 1.45 7.11
CA LEU A 16 8.71 1.24 8.02
C LEU A 16 7.92 0.00 7.62
N THR A 17 7.44 -0.74 8.62
CA THR A 17 6.49 -1.83 8.40
C THR A 17 5.16 -1.27 7.90
N LEU A 18 4.42 -2.09 7.15
CA LEU A 18 3.10 -1.71 6.62
C LEU A 18 2.15 -1.26 7.73
N ALA A 19 2.12 -1.96 8.86
CA ALA A 19 1.31 -1.59 10.02
C ALA A 19 1.65 -0.20 10.58
N LYS A 20 2.94 0.18 10.61
CA LYS A 20 3.35 1.52 11.05
C LYS A 20 2.90 2.59 10.05
N ILE A 21 3.03 2.31 8.76
CA ILE A 21 2.59 3.22 7.70
C ILE A 21 1.06 3.41 7.78
N ALA A 22 0.30 2.32 7.91
CA ALA A 22 -1.15 2.36 8.03
C ALA A 22 -1.60 3.21 9.23
N LYS A 23 -0.91 3.06 10.37
CA LYS A 23 -1.16 3.87 11.56
C LYS A 23 -0.84 5.36 11.34
N VAL A 24 0.31 5.69 10.75
CA VAL A 24 0.73 7.08 10.48
C VAL A 24 -0.22 7.77 9.50
N LEU A 25 -0.69 7.05 8.50
CA LEU A 25 -1.68 7.54 7.53
C LEU A 25 -3.11 7.47 8.05
N ASN A 26 -3.33 6.94 9.26
CA ASN A 26 -4.63 6.79 9.89
C ASN A 26 -5.65 6.04 9.00
N LEU A 27 -5.20 4.98 8.31
CA LEU A 27 -6.03 4.27 7.33
C LEU A 27 -7.25 3.59 7.97
N GLU A 28 -7.14 3.19 9.24
CA GLU A 28 -8.24 2.60 10.02
C GLU A 28 -9.39 3.58 10.27
N ALA A 29 -9.15 4.89 10.18
CA ALA A 29 -10.18 5.91 10.34
C ALA A 29 -10.80 6.35 9.00
N MET A 30 -10.43 5.73 7.87
CA MET A 30 -11.07 6.03 6.60
C MET A 30 -12.53 5.62 6.60
N ASP A 31 -13.33 6.40 5.87
CA ASP A 31 -14.74 6.12 5.62
C ASP A 31 -14.91 4.73 5.01
N ILE A 32 -15.85 3.95 5.56
CA ILE A 32 -16.19 2.59 5.11
C ILE A 32 -16.57 2.51 3.62
N THR A 33 -16.99 3.63 3.02
CA THR A 33 -17.31 3.73 1.59
C THR A 33 -16.10 3.77 0.66
N ARG A 34 -14.88 3.86 1.21
CA ARG A 34 -13.61 3.83 0.45
C ARG A 34 -12.80 2.60 0.80
N HIS A 35 -12.70 1.69 -0.16
CA HIS A 35 -11.78 0.57 -0.08
C HIS A 35 -10.34 1.07 -0.21
N TRP A 36 -9.44 0.48 0.56
CA TRP A 36 -8.03 0.76 0.50
C TRP A 36 -7.20 -0.50 0.69
N ASN A 37 -5.99 -0.50 0.15
CA ASN A 37 -5.00 -1.54 0.39
C ASN A 37 -3.59 -0.93 0.45
N ILE A 38 -2.72 -1.56 1.23
CA ILE A 38 -1.31 -1.19 1.35
C ILE A 38 -0.42 -2.37 0.94
N VAL A 39 0.41 -2.15 -0.07
CA VAL A 39 1.33 -3.17 -0.58
C VAL A 39 2.76 -2.69 -0.42
N GLY A 40 3.58 -3.52 0.23
CA GLY A 40 5.02 -3.29 0.30
C GLY A 40 5.65 -3.45 -1.08
N CYS A 41 6.43 -2.46 -1.52
CA CYS A 41 7.01 -2.52 -2.86
C CYS A 41 8.41 -1.93 -2.94
N SER A 42 9.04 -2.17 -4.09
CA SER A 42 10.30 -1.56 -4.49
C SER A 42 10.20 -1.11 -5.94
N ALA A 43 10.11 0.21 -6.15
CA ALA A 43 10.10 0.78 -7.50
C ALA A 43 11.40 0.51 -8.28
N HIS A 44 12.50 0.22 -7.58
CA HIS A 44 13.79 -0.10 -8.22
C HIS A 44 13.82 -1.53 -8.77
N THR A 45 13.24 -2.49 -8.06
CA THR A 45 13.27 -3.92 -8.45
C THR A 45 11.96 -4.40 -9.09
N GLY A 46 10.88 -3.63 -8.98
CA GLY A 46 9.54 -3.98 -9.44
C GLY A 46 8.73 -4.84 -8.47
N GLU A 47 9.32 -5.28 -7.37
CA GLU A 47 8.66 -6.10 -6.34
C GLU A 47 7.42 -5.39 -5.78
N GLY A 48 6.30 -6.12 -5.67
CA GLY A 48 5.03 -5.64 -5.11
C GLY A 48 4.23 -4.69 -6.00
N LEU A 49 4.77 -4.25 -7.15
CA LEU A 49 4.03 -3.33 -8.04
C LEU A 49 2.85 -4.03 -8.72
N ILE A 50 3.09 -5.20 -9.33
CA ILE A 50 2.03 -5.95 -10.02
C ILE A 50 0.92 -6.36 -9.05
N GLU A 51 1.27 -6.89 -7.88
CA GLU A 51 0.30 -7.24 -6.83
C GLU A 51 -0.58 -6.04 -6.44
N GLY A 52 0.02 -4.86 -6.23
CA GLY A 52 -0.73 -3.65 -5.89
C GLY A 52 -1.71 -3.24 -7.00
N PHE A 53 -1.27 -3.25 -8.25
CA PHE A 53 -2.12 -2.90 -9.39
C PHE A 53 -3.19 -3.96 -9.66
N ASP A 54 -2.90 -5.25 -9.49
CA ASP A 54 -3.87 -6.33 -9.61
C ASP A 54 -5.01 -6.15 -8.60
N TRP A 55 -4.70 -5.81 -7.35
CA TRP A 55 -5.72 -5.46 -6.36
C TRP A 55 -6.56 -4.25 -6.81
N LEU A 56 -5.92 -3.18 -7.28
CA LEU A 56 -6.62 -1.96 -7.68
C LEU A 56 -7.57 -2.18 -8.87
N VAL A 57 -7.18 -3.04 -9.81
CA VAL A 57 -8.01 -3.40 -10.97
C VAL A 57 -9.17 -4.32 -10.59
N GLN A 58 -8.96 -5.22 -9.62
CA GLN A 58 -10.03 -6.13 -9.13
C GLN A 58 -11.04 -5.46 -8.20
N ASP A 59 -10.64 -4.37 -7.52
CA ASP A 59 -11.51 -3.61 -6.62
C ASP A 59 -12.46 -2.64 -7.35
N ILE A 60 -12.25 -2.44 -8.66
CA ILE A 60 -13.16 -1.71 -9.57
C ILE A 60 -14.27 -2.64 -10.08
#